data_AF-A0A4Y9IUP5-F1
#
_entry.id   AF-A0A4Y9IUP5-F1
#
_cell.length_a   1.000
_cell.length_b   1.000
_cell.length_c   1.000
_cell.angle_alpha   90.00
_cell.angle_beta   90.00
_cell.angle_gamma   90.00
#
_symmetry.space_group_name_H-M   'P 1'
#
loop_
_entity.id
_entity.type
_entity.pdbx_description
1 polymer ?
#
loop_
_entity_poly.entity_id
_entity_poly.type
_entity_poly.pdbx_seq_one_letter_code
_entity_poly.pdbx_strand_id
1 'polypeptide(L)'
;MLTIAPNPQQPTQMGNEWIKVSECLPPMGARVLMCIKEPKMARQSIIIGKRIPHDTTDPNNPRWHWSQVVRDTDVTHWQRLPQLPNDNG
;
A
#
# COMPACT_ATOMS: atom_id res chain seq x y z
N MET A 1 -27.90 -33.03 -12.32
CA MET A 1 -27.46 -32.11 -11.25
C MET A 1 -26.28 -31.33 -11.81
N LEU A 2 -26.41 -30.00 -11.97
CA LEU A 2 -25.33 -29.15 -12.47
C LEU A 2 -24.60 -28.56 -11.28
N THR A 3 -23.37 -29.04 -11.03
CA THR A 3 -22.49 -28.50 -10.00
C THR A 3 -21.79 -27.27 -10.57
N ILE A 4 -22.24 -26.08 -10.17
CA ILE A 4 -21.56 -24.82 -10.49
C ILE A 4 -20.32 -24.76 -9.59
N ALA A 5 -19.13 -24.89 -10.17
CA ALA A 5 -17.88 -24.65 -9.47
C ALA A 5 -17.77 -23.14 -9.14
N PRO A 6 -17.34 -22.74 -7.93
CA PRO A 6 -17.11 -21.35 -7.63
C PRO A 6 -15.94 -20.83 -8.48
N ASN A 7 -16.19 -19.74 -9.21
CA ASN A 7 -15.21 -19.06 -10.05
C ASN A 7 -14.10 -18.44 -9.16
N PRO A 8 -12.81 -18.80 -9.31
CA PRO A 8 -11.77 -18.41 -8.36
C PRO A 8 -11.14 -17.02 -8.63
N GLN A 9 -11.71 -16.17 -9.47
CA GLN A 9 -11.06 -14.90 -9.85
C GLN A 9 -12.06 -13.74 -9.97
N GLN A 10 -12.58 -13.30 -8.83
CA GLN A 10 -12.79 -11.87 -8.62
C GLN A 10 -12.07 -11.52 -7.32
N PRO A 11 -11.11 -10.57 -7.32
CA PRO A 11 -10.60 -10.03 -6.08
C PRO A 11 -11.81 -9.46 -5.35
N THR A 12 -12.17 -10.10 -4.24
CA THR A 12 -13.10 -9.57 -3.25
C THR A 12 -12.79 -8.09 -3.05
N GLN A 13 -13.83 -7.27 -3.01
CA GLN A 13 -13.77 -5.89 -2.54
C GLN A 13 -13.08 -5.88 -1.16
N MET A 14 -11.75 -5.82 -1.15
CA MET A 14 -11.00 -5.46 0.03
C MET A 14 -11.20 -3.96 0.14
N GLY A 15 -12.19 -3.62 0.96
CA GLY A 15 -12.72 -2.28 1.14
C GLY A 15 -11.65 -1.27 1.50
N ASN A 16 -12.10 -0.02 1.55
CA ASN A 16 -11.32 1.16 1.86
C ASN A 16 -10.80 1.18 3.32
N GLU A 17 -10.16 0.11 3.77
CA GLU A 17 -9.67 -0.07 5.13
C GLU A 17 -8.19 0.33 5.22
N TRP A 18 -7.88 1.08 6.26
CA TRP A 18 -6.51 1.45 6.61
C TRP A 18 -5.82 0.31 7.35
N ILE A 19 -4.74 -0.20 6.77
CA ILE A 19 -3.96 -1.31 7.30
C ILE A 19 -2.76 -0.76 8.06
N LYS A 20 -2.52 -1.23 9.29
CA LYS A 20 -1.32 -0.84 10.05
C LYS A 20 -0.07 -1.44 9.40
N VAL A 21 0.98 -0.62 9.31
CA VAL A 21 2.30 -1.06 8.78
C VAL A 21 2.87 -2.24 9.58
N SER A 22 2.60 -2.31 10.89
CA SER A 22 3.04 -3.39 11.77
C SER A 22 2.32 -4.72 11.52
N GLU A 23 1.13 -4.70 10.91
CA GLU A 23 0.33 -5.89 10.63
C GLU A 23 0.68 -6.45 9.24
N CYS A 24 0.77 -5.57 8.24
CA CYS A 24 1.08 -5.97 6.88
C CYS A 24 1.70 -4.81 6.09
N LEU A 25 2.67 -5.11 5.24
CA LEU A 25 3.25 -4.15 4.30
C LEU A 25 2.58 -4.28 2.93
N PRO A 26 2.42 -3.17 2.17
CA PRO A 26 1.93 -3.25 0.81
C PRO A 26 2.95 -3.99 -0.09
N PRO A 27 2.49 -4.53 -1.24
CA PRO A 27 3.38 -5.11 -2.23
C PRO A 27 4.50 -4.13 -2.64
N MET A 28 5.69 -4.66 -2.93
CA MET A 28 6.82 -3.84 -3.38
C MET A 28 6.43 -3.11 -4.68
N GLY A 29 6.73 -1.81 -4.78
CA GLY A 29 6.43 -0.98 -5.94
C GLY A 29 4.98 -0.52 -6.09
N ALA A 30 4.03 -1.08 -5.34
CA ALA A 30 2.63 -0.69 -5.41
C ALA A 30 2.41 0.72 -4.83
N ARG A 31 1.64 1.56 -5.56
CA ARG A 31 1.23 2.88 -5.08
C ARG A 31 0.06 2.74 -4.12
N VAL A 32 0.16 3.40 -2.97
CA VAL A 32 -0.81 3.35 -1.87
C VAL A 32 -0.98 4.74 -1.27
N LEU A 33 -2.12 4.98 -0.62
CA LEU A 33 -2.25 6.07 0.35
C LEU A 33 -1.49 5.67 1.61
N MET A 34 -0.77 6.61 2.21
CA MET A 34 0.02 6.42 3.43
C MET A 34 -0.34 7.50 4.44
N CYS A 35 -0.61 7.10 5.68
CA CYS A 35 -0.75 8.01 6.80
C CYS A 35 0.62 8.22 7.45
N ILE A 36 1.15 9.44 7.36
CA ILE A 36 2.44 9.83 7.90
C ILE A 36 2.26 10.70 9.15
N LYS A 37 3.06 10.42 10.19
CA LYS A 37 3.25 11.32 11.34
C LYS A 37 4.29 12.35 10.96
N GLU A 38 3.96 13.63 11.06
CA GLU A 38 4.93 14.71 10.85
C GLU A 38 5.54 15.15 12.18
N PRO A 39 6.78 14.75 12.50
CA PRO A 39 7.28 14.86 13.88
C PRO A 39 7.52 16.30 14.32
N LYS A 40 7.66 17.23 13.37
CA LYS A 40 7.85 18.66 13.63
C LYS A 40 6.55 19.44 13.81
N MET A 41 5.40 18.87 13.45
CA MET A 41 4.13 19.62 13.36
C MET A 41 2.97 18.99 14.15
N ALA A 42 3.24 17.94 14.93
CA ALA A 42 2.23 17.20 15.71
C ALA A 42 0.95 16.84 14.92
N ARG A 43 1.09 16.69 13.59
CA ARG A 43 -0.01 16.46 12.65
C ARG A 43 0.20 15.16 11.89
N GLN A 44 -0.90 14.64 11.37
CA GLN A 44 -0.89 13.52 10.44
C GLN A 44 -1.25 14.02 9.04
N SER A 45 -0.57 13.48 8.04
CA SER A 45 -0.82 13.79 6.64
C SER A 45 -1.06 12.50 5.87
N ILE A 46 -1.92 12.57 4.85
CA ILE A 46 -2.15 11.47 3.91
C ILE A 46 -1.45 11.82 2.61
N ILE A 47 -0.55 10.95 2.17
CA ILE A 47 0.20 11.12 0.92
C ILE A 47 0.14 9.86 0.06
N ILE A 48 0.38 10.00 -1.24
CA ILE A 48 0.57 8.85 -2.13
C ILE A 48 2.04 8.47 -2.12
N GLY A 49 2.34 7.20 -1.86
CA GLY A 49 3.70 6.67 -1.95
C GLY A 49 3.74 5.19 -2.26
N LYS A 50 4.93 4.61 -2.19
CA LYS A 50 5.20 3.20 -2.44
C LYS A 50 6.39 2.71 -1.63
N ARG A 51 6.38 1.41 -1.29
CA ARG A 51 7.53 0.66 -0.79
C ARG A 51 8.51 0.39 -1.94
N ILE A 52 9.79 0.72 -1.75
CA ILE A 52 10.83 0.52 -2.76
C ILE A 52 12.07 -0.16 -2.17
N PRO A 53 12.85 -0.91 -2.97
CA PRO A 53 14.10 -1.52 -2.49
C PRO A 53 15.06 -0.44 -2.03
N HIS A 54 15.86 -0.72 -1.00
CA HIS A 54 16.94 0.17 -0.59
C HIS A 54 18.04 0.25 -1.66
N ASP A 55 18.35 -0.89 -2.26
CA ASP A 55 19.28 -1.02 -3.36
C ASP A 55 18.59 -1.79 -4.48
N THR A 56 18.50 -1.19 -5.66
CA THR A 56 17.89 -1.82 -6.84
C THR A 56 18.88 -2.68 -7.63
N THR A 57 20.17 -2.59 -7.32
CA THR A 57 21.25 -3.36 -7.97
C THR A 57 21.51 -4.70 -7.28
N ASP A 58 21.14 -4.83 -6.00
CA ASP A 58 21.19 -6.08 -5.26
C ASP A 58 19.77 -6.61 -4.96
N PRO A 59 19.27 -7.58 -5.75
CA PRO A 59 17.95 -8.16 -5.54
C PRO A 59 17.83 -8.99 -4.25
N ASN A 60 18.95 -9.32 -3.59
CA ASN A 60 18.95 -10.07 -2.34
C ASN A 60 18.94 -9.18 -1.10
N ASN A 61 19.05 -7.85 -1.26
CA ASN A 61 19.01 -6.93 -0.13
C ASN A 61 17.58 -6.83 0.43
N PRO A 62 17.32 -7.29 1.66
CA PRO A 62 15.98 -7.28 2.24
C PRO A 62 15.54 -5.87 2.69
N ARG A 63 16.45 -4.89 2.67
CA ARG A 63 16.15 -3.52 3.09
C ARG A 63 15.27 -2.83 2.05
N TRP A 64 14.34 -2.03 2.55
CA TRP A 64 13.42 -1.23 1.76
C TRP A 64 13.26 0.14 2.43
N HIS A 65 12.70 1.09 1.69
CA HIS A 65 12.29 2.39 2.24
C HIS A 65 10.99 2.87 1.59
N TRP A 66 10.37 3.89 2.17
CA TRP A 66 9.26 4.58 1.52
C TRP A 66 9.77 5.65 0.56
N SER A 67 9.16 5.72 -0.64
CA SER A 67 9.54 6.69 -1.67
C SER A 67 9.33 8.17 -1.32
N GLN A 68 8.52 8.49 -0.31
CA GLN A 68 8.16 9.87 0.05
C GLN A 68 8.47 10.20 1.52
N VAL A 69 9.08 9.26 2.27
CA VAL A 69 9.29 9.40 3.71
C VAL A 69 10.68 8.90 4.06
N VAL A 70 11.46 9.74 4.75
CA VAL A 70 12.86 9.44 5.10
C VAL A 70 12.96 8.39 6.21
N ARG A 71 12.05 8.41 7.18
CA ARG A 71 12.02 7.46 8.29
C ARG A 71 10.87 6.50 8.14
N ASP A 72 11.17 5.20 8.11
CA ASP A 72 10.14 4.17 7.93
C ASP A 72 9.09 4.17 9.04
N THR A 73 9.50 4.56 10.25
CA THR A 73 8.64 4.68 11.44
C THR A 73 7.61 5.81 11.36
N ASP A 74 7.79 6.76 10.45
CA ASP A 74 6.87 7.89 10.31
C ASP A 74 5.58 7.46 9.58
N VAL A 75 5.59 6.35 8.83
CA VAL A 75 4.37 5.78 8.21
C VAL A 75 3.69 4.83 9.18
N THR A 76 2.41 5.08 9.48
CA THR A 76 1.66 4.29 10.46
C THR A 76 0.66 3.32 9.83
N HIS A 77 -0.01 3.77 8.77
CA HIS A 77 -1.04 3.01 8.07
C HIS A 77 -0.92 3.23 6.57
N TRP A 78 -1.43 2.27 5.80
CA TRP A 78 -1.58 2.40 4.36
C TRP A 78 -2.93 1.88 3.89
N GLN A 79 -3.37 2.34 2.73
CA GLN A 79 -4.57 1.87 2.06
C GLN A 79 -4.29 1.77 0.56
N ARG A 80 -4.90 0.80 -0.12
CA ARG A 80 -4.87 0.76 -1.59
C ARG A 80 -5.45 2.07 -2.15
N LEU A 81 -4.89 2.53 -3.27
CA LEU A 81 -5.50 3.65 -3.99
C LEU A 81 -6.93 3.26 -4.41
N PRO A 82 -7.91 4.18 -4.26
CA PRO A 82 -9.24 3.93 -4.77
C PRO A 82 -9.17 3.72 -6.28
N GLN A 83 -9.88 2.70 -6.77
CA GLN A 83 -10.09 2.55 -8.20
C GLN A 83 -11.12 3.60 -8.60
N LEU A 84 -10.72 4.48 -9.52
CA LEU A 84 -11.69 5.35 -10.18
C LEU A 84 -12.60 4.47 -11.04
N PRO A 85 -13.90 4.80 -11.16
CA PRO A 85 -14.74 4.19 -12.16
C PRO A 85 -14.03 4.32 -13.52
N ASN A 86 -13.94 3.21 -14.26
CA ASN A 86 -13.56 3.31 -15.66
C ASN A 86 -14.74 3.97 -16.37
N ASP A 87 -14.61 5.25 -16.70
CA ASP A 87 -15.49 5.90 -17.66
C ASP A 87 -15.22 5.26 -19.03
N ASN A 88 -15.84 4.12 -19.29
CA ASN A 88 -15.95 3.59 -20.63
C ASN A 88 -16.94 4.50 -21.38
N GLY A 89 -16.42 5.59 -21.93
CA GLY A 89 -17.14 6.47 -22.85
C GLY A 89 -17.56 5.77 -24.14
#